data_AF-A0A7V9MBZ5-F1
#
_entry.id   AF-A0A7V9MBZ5-F1
#
_cell.length_a   1.000
_cell.length_b   1.000
_cell.length_c   1.000
_cell.angle_alpha   90.00
_cell.angle_beta   90.00
_cell.angle_gamma   90.00
#
_symmetry.space_group_name_H-M   'P 1'
#
loop_
_entity.id
_entity.type
_entity.pdbx_description
1 polymer ?
#
loop_
_entity_poly.entity_id
_entity_poly.type
_entity_poly.pdbx_seq_one_letter_code
_entity_poly.pdbx_strand_id
1 'polypeptide(L)'
;MWGYVNLRKNLFLPTKKANGWRTTSAGRNTRTYDSPKTPYQRLTDSGVLATDRAGRLQLLHAQTNPAELTRNINRIQQALITSAKDKTLIVRDQVS
;
A
#
# COMPACT_ATOMS: atom_id res chain seq x y z
N MET A 1 -10.10 9.12 1.18
CA MET A 1 -9.58 7.76 1.45
C MET A 1 -8.13 7.58 0.98
N TRP A 2 -7.81 7.94 -0.28
CA TRP A 2 -6.53 7.62 -0.91
C TRP A 2 -5.28 8.03 -0.13
N GLY A 3 -5.25 9.22 0.49
CA GLY A 3 -4.09 9.67 1.29
C GLY A 3 -3.67 8.69 2.39
N TYR A 4 -4.63 8.16 3.15
CA TYR A 4 -4.35 7.17 4.20
C TYR A 4 -3.86 5.83 3.63
N VAL A 5 -4.43 5.40 2.50
CA VAL A 5 -3.99 4.18 1.79
C VAL A 5 -2.57 4.35 1.29
N ASN A 6 -2.24 5.50 0.72
CA ASN A 6 -0.91 5.81 0.21
C ASN A 6 0.15 5.75 1.32
N LEU A 7 -0.12 6.35 2.48
CA LEU A 7 0.77 6.27 3.64
C LEU A 7 0.96 4.82 4.10
N ARG A 8 -0.14 4.08 4.27
CA ARG A 8 -0.09 2.67 4.70
C ARG A 8 0.74 1.81 3.74
N LYS A 9 0.50 1.94 2.43
CA LYS A 9 1.19 1.13 1.40
C LYS A 9 2.68 1.43 1.32
N ASN A 10 3.07 2.70 1.41
CA ASN A 10 4.47 3.08 1.20
C ASN A 10 5.32 2.93 2.46
N LEU A 11 4.76 3.23 3.63
CA LEU A 11 5.52 3.20 4.89
C LEU A 11 5.56 1.81 5.52
N PHE A 12 4.43 1.07 5.50
CA PHE A 12 4.24 -0.07 6.40
C PHE A 12 3.94 -1.40 5.71
N LEU A 13 3.68 -1.44 4.40
CA LEU A 13 3.40 -2.70 3.70
C LEU A 13 4.64 -3.23 2.99
N PRO A 14 5.19 -4.38 3.41
CA PRO A 14 6.33 -4.98 2.73
C PRO A 14 5.90 -5.54 1.37
N THR A 15 6.75 -5.36 0.37
CA THR A 15 6.55 -5.86 -0.99
C THR A 15 7.77 -6.65 -1.45
N LYS A 16 7.54 -7.71 -2.23
CA LYS A 16 8.59 -8.45 -2.93
C LYS A 16 8.84 -7.83 -4.30
N LYS A 17 10.09 -7.79 -4.73
CA LYS A 17 10.51 -7.38 -6.07
C LYS A 17 11.29 -8.51 -6.73
N ALA A 18 11.11 -8.67 -8.03
CA ALA A 18 11.86 -9.64 -8.80
C ALA A 18 13.33 -9.18 -8.81
N ASN A 19 14.25 -10.09 -8.47
CA ASN A 19 15.68 -9.80 -8.37
C ASN A 19 16.54 -10.68 -9.29
N GLY A 20 15.90 -11.52 -10.12
CA GLY A 20 16.60 -12.39 -11.03
C GLY A 20 15.71 -13.49 -11.59
N TRP A 21 16.36 -14.50 -12.14
CA TRP A 21 15.75 -15.68 -12.73
C TRP A 21 16.49 -16.93 -12.25
N ARG A 22 15.76 -18.04 -12.13
CA ARG A 22 16.33 -19.37 -11.94
C ARG A 22 15.69 -20.34 -12.93
N THR A 23 16.43 -21.35 -13.33
CA THR A 23 15.92 -22.44 -14.17
C THR A 23 15.37 -23.55 -13.27
N THR A 24 14.17 -24.04 -13.57
CA THR A 24 13.60 -25.20 -12.88
C THR A 24 14.24 -26.49 -13.36
N SER A 25 14.05 -27.60 -12.63
CA SER A 25 14.50 -28.93 -13.06
C SER A 25 13.93 -29.36 -14.42
N ALA A 26 12.78 -28.82 -14.82
CA ALA A 26 12.17 -29.03 -16.13
C ALA A 26 12.65 -28.06 -17.23
N GLY A 27 13.71 -27.27 -16.98
CA GLY A 27 14.29 -26.34 -17.95
C GLY A 27 13.54 -25.01 -18.12
N ARG A 28 12.50 -24.73 -17.33
CA ARG A 28 11.72 -23.48 -17.44
C ARG A 28 12.34 -22.36 -16.60
N ASN A 29 12.48 -21.17 -17.16
CA ASN A 29 12.90 -19.99 -16.39
C ASN A 29 11.75 -19.44 -15.54
N THR A 30 12.02 -19.22 -14.25
CA THR A 30 11.10 -18.61 -13.28
C THR A 30 11.77 -17.46 -12.54
N ARG A 31 10.99 -16.46 -12.13
CA ARG A 31 11.50 -15.28 -11.42
C ARG A 31 11.92 -15.65 -10.00
N THR A 32 13.07 -15.15 -9.58
CA THR A 32 13.45 -15.09 -8.17
C THR A 32 13.01 -13.76 -7.58
N TYR A 33 12.73 -13.75 -6.28
CA TYR A 33 12.28 -12.57 -5.55
C TYR A 33 13.16 -12.34 -4.34
N ASP A 34 13.26 -11.09 -3.95
CA ASP A 34 13.94 -10.71 -2.72
C ASP A 34 13.10 -10.99 -1.46
N SER A 35 13.75 -10.82 -0.32
CA SER A 35 13.07 -10.73 0.97
C SER A 35 12.16 -9.50 0.98
N PRO A 36 10.92 -9.62 1.51
CA PRO A 36 9.98 -8.50 1.55
C PRO A 36 10.56 -7.28 2.28
N LYS A 37 10.46 -6.10 1.64
CA LYS A 37 10.82 -4.79 2.23
C LYS A 37 9.74 -3.76 1.90
N THR A 38 9.49 -2.82 2.82
CA THR A 38 8.56 -1.71 2.55
C THR A 38 9.16 -0.76 1.52
N PRO A 39 8.35 -0.05 0.71
CA PRO A 39 8.87 0.99 -0.17
C PRO A 39 9.70 2.05 0.57
N TYR A 40 9.30 2.41 1.79
CA TYR A 40 10.10 3.25 2.71
C TYR A 40 11.50 2.67 2.93
N GLN A 41 11.61 1.40 3.36
CA GLN A 41 12.90 0.74 3.57
C GLN A 41 13.74 0.74 2.28
N ARG A 42 13.14 0.41 1.14
CA ARG A 42 13.87 0.39 -0.15
C ARG A 42 14.41 1.76 -0.55
N LEU A 43 13.64 2.82 -0.31
CA LEU A 43 14.04 4.18 -0.64
C LEU A 43 15.13 4.70 0.31
N THR A 44 15.08 4.30 1.58
CA THR A 44 16.14 4.60 2.55
C THR A 44 17.42 3.82 2.21
N ASP A 45 17.31 2.52 1.95
CA ASP A 45 18.44 1.63 1.64
C ASP A 45 19.15 2.03 0.33
N SER A 46 18.45 2.64 -0.63
CA SER A 46 19.04 3.03 -1.91
C SER A 46 19.95 4.26 -1.82
N GLY A 47 19.86 5.06 -0.74
CA GLY A 47 20.69 6.25 -0.54
C GLY A 47 20.48 7.37 -1.55
N VAL A 48 19.45 7.30 -2.39
CA VAL A 48 19.21 8.29 -3.48
C VAL A 48 18.66 9.62 -2.98
N LEU A 49 18.21 9.70 -1.72
CA LEU A 49 17.65 10.90 -1.13
C LEU A 49 18.74 11.79 -0.54
N ALA A 50 18.62 13.10 -0.76
CA ALA A 50 19.36 14.10 0.00
C ALA A 50 19.01 14.00 1.50
N THR A 51 19.96 14.39 2.36
CA THR A 51 19.89 14.22 3.82
C THR A 51 18.63 14.84 4.44
N ASP A 52 18.23 16.02 3.97
CA ASP A 52 17.02 16.72 4.39
C ASP A 52 15.74 15.91 4.10
N ARG A 53 15.65 15.34 2.89
CA ARG A 53 14.51 14.54 2.45
C ARG A 53 14.45 13.19 3.16
N ALA A 54 15.60 12.57 3.38
CA ALA A 54 15.71 11.34 4.16
C ALA A 54 15.24 11.56 5.61
N GLY A 55 15.68 12.65 6.24
CA GLY A 55 15.24 13.04 7.59
C GLY A 55 13.73 13.30 7.67
N ARG A 56 13.17 14.02 6.70
CA ARG A 56 11.72 14.25 6.62
C ARG A 56 10.94 12.93 6.47
N LEU A 57 11.43 12.00 5.65
CA LEU A 57 10.80 10.70 5.44
C LEU A 57 10.84 9.84 6.71
N GLN A 58 11.97 9.84 7.43
CA GLN A 58 12.10 9.16 8.72
C GLN A 58 11.15 9.73 9.77
N LEU A 59 11.06 11.06 9.87
CA LEU A 59 10.13 11.74 10.78
C LEU A 59 8.67 11.38 10.46
N LEU A 60 8.29 11.40 9.18
CA LEU A 60 6.97 10.98 8.73
C LEU A 60 6.67 9.53 9.14
N HIS A 61 7.61 8.61 8.92
CA HIS A 61 7.44 7.21 9.32
C HIS A 61 7.25 7.08 10.83
N ALA A 62 8.07 7.77 11.64
CA ALA A 62 8.01 7.71 13.10
C ALA A 62 6.70 8.30 13.68
N GLN A 63 6.17 9.36 13.06
CA GLN A 63 4.93 10.01 13.52
C GLN A 63 3.66 9.31 13.06
N THR A 64 3.73 8.44 12.07
CA THR A 64 2.53 7.84 11.48
C THR A 64 2.12 6.56 12.23
N ASN A 65 0.93 6.55 12.84
CA ASN A 65 0.38 5.38 13.52
C ASN A 65 -0.35 4.42 12.54
N PRO A 66 0.15 3.19 12.30
CA PRO A 66 -0.48 2.25 11.36
C PRO A 66 -1.90 1.80 11.75
N ALA A 67 -2.18 1.72 13.05
CA ALA A 67 -3.51 1.34 13.54
C ALA A 67 -4.53 2.45 13.26
N GLU A 68 -4.13 3.70 13.46
CA GLU A 68 -4.98 4.86 13.16
C GLU A 68 -5.25 4.99 11.65
N LEU A 69 -4.23 4.78 10.81
CA LEU A 69 -4.41 4.71 9.35
C LEU A 69 -5.49 3.69 8.98
N THR A 70 -5.43 2.51 9.57
CA THR A 70 -6.39 1.42 9.30
C THR A 70 -7.81 1.80 9.75
N ARG A 71 -7.97 2.38 10.94
CA ARG A 71 -9.27 2.88 11.43
C ARG A 71 -9.86 3.92 10.48
N ASN A 72 -9.06 4.89 10.05
CA ASN A 72 -9.51 5.95 9.13
C ASN A 72 -9.88 5.41 7.74
N ILE A 73 -9.12 4.45 7.22
CA ILE A 73 -9.45 3.77 5.96
C ILE A 73 -10.80 3.07 6.07
N ASN A 74 -11.00 2.26 7.10
CA ASN A 74 -12.23 1.48 7.28
C ASN A 74 -13.45 2.38 7.48
N ARG A 75 -13.32 3.45 8.28
CA ARG A 75 -14.38 4.43 8.50
C ARG A 75 -14.86 5.06 7.19
N ILE A 76 -13.92 5.53 6.35
CA ILE A 76 -14.27 6.15 5.06
C ILE A 76 -14.85 5.11 4.10
N GLN A 77 -14.28 3.91 4.05
CA GLN A 77 -14.79 2.82 3.21
C GLN A 77 -16.24 2.48 3.57
N GLN A 78 -16.56 2.36 4.87
CA GLN A 78 -17.92 2.07 5.32
C GLN A 78 -18.90 3.17 4.92
N ALA A 79 -18.53 4.44 5.08
CA ALA A 79 -19.37 5.56 4.67
C ALA A 79 -19.67 5.54 3.15
N LEU A 80 -18.67 5.21 2.33
CA LEU A 80 -18.84 5.08 0.87
C LEU A 80 -19.74 3.91 0.50
N ILE A 81 -19.57 2.75 1.16
CA ILE A 81 -20.41 1.56 0.94
C ILE A 81 -21.86 1.88 1.29
N THR A 82 -22.12 2.50 2.43
CA THR A 82 -23.47 2.88 2.85
C THR A 82 -24.09 3.85 1.84
N SER A 83 -23.38 4.91 1.46
CA SER A 83 -23.88 5.89 0.48
C SER A 83 -24.19 5.26 -0.89
N ALA A 84 -23.38 4.30 -1.34
CA ALA A 84 -23.62 3.59 -2.60
C ALA A 84 -24.81 2.62 -2.52
N LYS A 85 -25.03 1.98 -1.36
CA LYS A 85 -26.17 1.08 -1.13
C LYS A 85 -27.48 1.83 -1.32
N ASP A 86 -27.62 2.99 -0.71
CA ASP A 86 -28.85 3.78 -0.76
C ASP A 86 -29.18 4.19 -2.20
N LYS A 87 -28.17 4.62 -2.97
CA LYS A 87 -28.33 4.91 -4.40
C LYS A 87 -28.78 3.68 -5.20
N THR A 88 -28.20 2.52 -4.92
CA THR A 88 -28.52 1.27 -5.62
C THR A 88 -29.96 0.82 -5.36
N LEU A 89 -30.43 0.95 -4.12
CA LEU A 89 -31.81 0.62 -3.75
C LEU A 89 -32.82 1.55 -4.44
N ILE A 90 -32.56 2.87 -4.44
CA ILE A 90 -33.41 3.83 -5.14
C ILE A 90 -33.51 3.52 -6.64
N VAL A 91 -32.37 3.25 -7.31
CA VAL A 91 -32.38 2.92 -8.74
C VAL A 91 -33.13 1.62 -9.02
N ARG A 92 -33.02 0.61 -8.15
CA ARG A 92 -33.75 -0.66 -8.28
C ARG A 92 -35.27 -0.45 -8.17
N ASP A 93 -35.71 0.34 -7.20
CA ASP A 93 -37.13 0.58 -6.93
C ASP A 93 -37.80 1.46 -7.98
N GLN A 94 -37.04 2.24 -8.76
CA GLN A 94 -37.55 3.04 -9.89
C GLN A 94 -37.70 2.23 -11.20
N VAL A 95 -37.09 1.05 -11.27
CA VAL A 95 -37.08 0.18 -12.46
C VAL A 95 -38.03 -1.02 -12.30
N SER A 96 -38.51 -1.28 -11.08
CA SER A 96 -39.54 -2.30 -10.77
C SER A 96 -40.93 -1.67 -10.74
#